data_AF-A0A3D5K1S1-F1
#
_entry.id   AF-A0A3D5K1S1-F1
#
_cell.length_a   1.000
_cell.length_b   1.000
_cell.length_c   1.000
_cell.angle_alpha   90.00
_cell.angle_beta   90.00
_cell.angle_gamma   90.00
#
_symmetry.space_group_name_H-M   'P 1'
#
loop_
_entity.id
_entity.type
_entity.pdbx_description
1 polymer ?
#
loop_
_entity_poly.entity_id
_entity_poly.type
_entity_poly.pdbx_seq_one_letter_code
_entity_poly.pdbx_strand_id
1 'polypeptide(L)'
;MANKRLKFPHTFKRGSAQVKIYRYKRVRKKAQSRGTSYEEFSVAFYIGTKRKKENFSDFKKAILFAEMKAAEISRGEVDNAKFLGSDRLACGKALETLKPAKVDLNIAIEEYALAKRILGDYSIAEASRYFIRHHSEEISLRLLHTYLEKLFKRKPKLASAKSI
;
A
#
# COMPACT_ATOMS: atom_id res chain seq x y z
N MET A 1 -23.05 -29.00 33.45
CA MET A 1 -22.82 -27.59 33.02
C MET A 1 -24.07 -27.08 32.32
N ALA A 2 -24.61 -25.95 32.77
CA ALA A 2 -25.93 -25.46 32.38
C ALA A 2 -26.03 -25.25 30.85
N ASN A 3 -27.01 -25.92 30.23
CA ASN A 3 -27.27 -25.87 28.79
C ASN A 3 -27.92 -24.51 28.44
N LYS A 4 -27.09 -23.46 28.41
CA LYS A 4 -27.54 -22.08 28.15
C LYS A 4 -27.99 -22.04 26.69
N ARG A 5 -29.31 -22.01 26.46
CA ARG A 5 -29.90 -21.86 25.12
C ARG A 5 -29.25 -20.64 24.43
N LEU A 6 -28.53 -20.88 23.34
CA LEU A 6 -27.87 -19.84 22.56
C LEU A 6 -28.95 -18.85 22.06
N LYS A 7 -28.87 -17.60 22.52
CA LYS A 7 -29.75 -16.52 22.09
C LYS A 7 -29.22 -15.94 20.77
N PHE A 8 -30.12 -15.77 19.81
CA PHE A 8 -29.84 -15.14 18.52
C PHE A 8 -30.45 -13.74 18.47
N PRO A 9 -29.79 -12.74 17.85
CA PRO A 9 -28.50 -12.84 17.19
C PRO A 9 -27.34 -13.02 18.18
N HIS A 10 -26.49 -14.00 17.91
CA HIS A 10 -25.32 -14.26 18.73
C HIS A 10 -24.22 -13.30 18.30
N THR A 11 -23.74 -12.48 19.24
CA THR A 11 -22.81 -11.38 18.92
C THR A 11 -21.40 -11.72 19.39
N PHE A 12 -20.45 -11.65 18.46
CA PHE A 12 -19.02 -11.68 18.73
C PHE A 12 -18.48 -10.26 18.73
N LYS A 13 -17.83 -9.84 19.83
CA LYS A 13 -17.15 -8.55 19.95
C LYS A 13 -15.67 -8.79 20.17
N ARG A 14 -14.82 -8.05 19.46
CA ARG A 14 -13.37 -8.03 19.69
C ARG A 14 -12.85 -6.61 19.43
N GLY A 15 -12.44 -5.91 20.48
CA GLY A 15 -12.14 -4.47 20.40
C GLY A 15 -13.35 -3.67 19.93
N SER A 16 -13.17 -2.82 18.93
CA SER A 16 -14.23 -2.05 18.26
C SER A 16 -15.02 -2.87 17.23
N ALA A 17 -14.57 -4.07 16.87
CA ALA A 17 -15.22 -4.91 15.87
C ALA A 17 -16.42 -5.68 16.45
N GLN A 18 -17.54 -5.69 15.71
CA GLN A 18 -18.73 -6.47 16.05
C GLN A 18 -19.21 -7.31 14.87
N VAL A 19 -19.39 -8.61 15.11
CA VAL A 19 -19.93 -9.58 14.16
C VAL A 19 -21.15 -10.25 14.78
N LYS A 20 -22.23 -10.43 14.00
CA LYS A 20 -23.51 -10.99 14.49
C LYS A 20 -23.89 -12.23 13.68
N ILE A 21 -24.20 -13.33 14.37
CA ILE A 21 -24.77 -14.54 13.77
C ILE A 21 -26.28 -14.56 13.97
N TYR A 22 -27.03 -14.70 12.88
CA TYR A 22 -28.48 -14.89 12.88
C TYR A 22 -28.79 -16.34 12.56
N ARG A 23 -29.85 -16.90 13.15
CA ARG A 23 -30.34 -18.24 12.84
C ARG A 23 -31.67 -18.13 12.10
N TYR A 24 -31.76 -18.82 10.97
CA TYR A 24 -32.97 -18.92 10.16
C TYR A 24 -33.37 -20.39 10.02
N LYS A 25 -34.68 -20.66 10.08
CA LYS A 25 -35.25 -21.93 9.64
C LYS A 25 -35.72 -21.74 8.21
N ARG A 26 -35.13 -22.48 7.28
CA ARG A 26 -35.46 -22.44 5.85
C ARG A 26 -36.19 -23.72 5.48
N VAL A 27 -37.06 -23.62 4.48
CA VAL A 27 -37.76 -24.78 3.91
C VAL A 27 -37.36 -24.88 2.45
N ARG A 28 -36.76 -26.01 2.07
CA ARG A 28 -36.47 -26.30 0.67
C ARG A 28 -37.72 -26.96 0.07
N LYS A 29 -38.46 -26.24 -0.78
CA LYS A 29 -39.56 -26.85 -1.54
C LYS A 29 -38.96 -27.81 -2.57
N LYS A 30 -39.37 -29.09 -2.54
CA LYS A 30 -39.15 -30.03 -3.65
C LYS A 30 -40.36 -29.96 -4.58
N ALA A 31 -40.14 -30.11 -5.89
CA ALA A 31 -41.18 -30.00 -6.92
C ALA A 31 -42.36 -30.98 -6.75
N GLN A 32 -42.16 -32.11 -6.06
CA GLN A 32 -43.19 -33.15 -5.86
C GLN A 32 -43.34 -33.67 -4.41
N SER A 33 -42.76 -33.02 -3.38
CA SER A 33 -42.85 -33.55 -1.99
C SER A 33 -42.80 -32.48 -0.88
N ARG A 34 -43.34 -32.84 0.30
CA ARG A 34 -43.33 -32.02 1.53
C ARG A 34 -41.90 -31.50 1.77
N GLY A 35 -41.75 -30.17 1.82
CA GLY A 35 -40.45 -29.52 1.88
C GLY A 35 -39.64 -29.90 3.11
N THR A 36 -38.34 -30.12 2.95
CA THR A 36 -37.44 -30.42 4.06
C THR A 36 -37.00 -29.11 4.71
N SER A 37 -37.20 -28.98 6.02
CA SER A 37 -36.71 -27.84 6.79
C SER A 37 -35.23 -28.03 7.15
N TYR A 38 -34.45 -26.96 7.06
CA TYR A 38 -33.05 -26.94 7.46
C TYR A 38 -32.70 -25.62 8.15
N GLU A 39 -31.63 -25.63 8.92
CA GLU A 39 -31.14 -24.44 9.60
C GLU A 39 -30.06 -23.75 8.78
N GLU A 40 -30.15 -22.43 8.70
CA GLU A 40 -29.17 -21.56 8.06
C GLU A 40 -28.70 -20.51 9.08
N PHE A 41 -27.40 -20.37 9.21
CA PHE A 41 -26.75 -19.40 10.07
C PHE A 41 -26.11 -18.31 9.21
N SER A 42 -26.57 -17.07 9.33
CA SER A 42 -26.03 -15.94 8.58
C SER A 42 -25.14 -15.09 9.47
N VAL A 43 -23.86 -14.98 9.12
CA VAL A 43 -22.87 -14.15 9.82
C VAL A 43 -22.82 -12.78 9.14
N ALA A 44 -23.23 -11.73 9.83
CA ALA A 44 -23.21 -10.36 9.34
C ALA A 44 -22.12 -9.53 10.03
N PHE A 45 -21.36 -8.80 9.22
CA PHE A 45 -20.25 -7.96 9.66
C PHE A 45 -20.13 -6.72 8.76
N TYR A 46 -19.36 -5.72 9.19
CA TYR A 46 -19.09 -4.52 8.42
C TYR A 46 -17.64 -4.51 7.96
N ILE A 47 -17.42 -4.12 6.70
CA ILE A 47 -16.12 -3.74 6.15
C ILE A 47 -16.24 -2.27 5.77
N GLY A 48 -15.52 -1.39 6.48
CA GLY A 48 -15.75 0.05 6.41
C GLY A 48 -17.23 0.37 6.68
N THR A 49 -17.89 1.03 5.74
CA THR A 49 -19.32 1.39 5.81
C THR A 49 -20.27 0.31 5.25
N LYS A 50 -19.74 -0.73 4.58
CA LYS A 50 -20.56 -1.73 3.88
C LYS A 50 -20.82 -2.95 4.74
N ARG A 51 -22.10 -3.29 4.90
CA ARG A 51 -22.52 -4.53 5.56
C ARG A 51 -22.36 -5.71 4.59
N LYS A 52 -21.61 -6.73 5.01
CA LYS A 52 -21.50 -8.03 4.33
C LYS A 52 -22.18 -9.13 5.15
N LYS A 53 -22.58 -10.21 4.47
CA LYS A 53 -23.20 -11.39 5.07
C LYS A 53 -22.68 -12.65 4.40
N GLU A 54 -22.41 -13.67 5.20
CA GLU A 54 -22.01 -15.01 4.76
C GLU A 54 -22.94 -16.04 5.41
N ASN A 55 -23.42 -17.02 4.65
CA ASN A 55 -24.36 -18.03 5.14
C ASN A 55 -23.69 -19.39 5.32
N PHE A 56 -24.04 -20.09 6.39
CA PHE A 56 -23.52 -21.40 6.74
C PHE A 56 -24.67 -22.34 7.13
N SER A 57 -24.54 -23.62 6.80
CA SER A 57 -25.47 -24.67 7.23
C SER A 57 -25.15 -25.23 8.62
N ASP A 58 -23.97 -24.93 9.17
CA ASP A 58 -23.48 -25.42 10.47
C ASP A 58 -23.11 -24.24 11.38
N PHE A 59 -23.66 -24.26 12.59
CA PHE A 59 -23.42 -23.23 13.59
C PHE A 59 -21.96 -23.17 14.05
N LYS A 60 -21.26 -24.33 14.15
CA LYS A 60 -19.85 -24.35 14.56
C LYS A 60 -18.98 -23.63 13.54
N LYS A 61 -19.24 -23.86 12.24
CA LYS A 61 -18.55 -23.15 11.15
C LYS A 61 -18.84 -21.65 11.18
N ALA A 62 -20.09 -21.26 11.46
CA ALA A 62 -20.47 -19.87 11.59
C ALA A 62 -19.74 -19.17 12.76
N ILE A 63 -19.54 -19.85 13.89
CA ILE A 63 -18.77 -19.33 15.03
C ILE A 63 -17.32 -19.11 14.65
N LEU A 64 -16.63 -20.13 14.14
CA LEU A 64 -15.22 -20.02 13.75
C LEU A 64 -15.00 -18.88 12.77
N PHE A 65 -15.89 -18.75 11.78
CA PHE A 65 -15.84 -17.65 10.83
C PHE A 65 -16.07 -16.28 11.50
N ALA A 66 -17.04 -16.18 12.42
CA ALA A 66 -17.33 -14.94 13.12
C ALA A 66 -16.16 -14.50 14.02
N GLU A 67 -15.52 -15.42 14.73
CA GLU A 67 -14.33 -15.15 15.55
C GLU A 67 -13.14 -14.70 14.72
N MET A 68 -12.86 -15.44 13.63
CA MET A 68 -11.81 -15.09 12.67
C MET A 68 -12.04 -13.69 12.09
N LYS A 69 -13.27 -13.38 11.64
CA LYS A 69 -13.59 -12.07 11.08
C LYS A 69 -13.57 -10.95 12.11
N ALA A 70 -14.04 -11.18 13.33
CA ALA A 70 -13.92 -10.20 14.40
C ALA A 70 -12.44 -9.89 14.71
N ALA A 71 -11.56 -10.89 14.64
CA ALA A 71 -10.12 -10.71 14.79
C ALA A 71 -9.50 -9.89 13.66
N GLU A 72 -9.78 -10.24 12.41
CA GLU A 72 -9.31 -9.53 11.21
C GLU A 72 -9.77 -8.06 11.22
N ILE A 73 -11.04 -7.82 11.57
CA ILE A 73 -11.61 -6.47 11.70
C ILE A 73 -10.96 -5.69 12.83
N SER A 74 -10.75 -6.30 13.99
CA SER A 74 -10.10 -5.64 15.12
C SER A 74 -8.65 -5.23 14.82
N ARG A 75 -7.97 -5.91 13.89
CA ARG A 75 -6.60 -5.60 13.46
C ARG A 75 -6.54 -4.61 12.29
N GLY A 76 -7.68 -4.21 11.72
CA GLY A 76 -7.71 -3.32 10.55
C GLY A 76 -7.33 -4.01 9.22
N GLU A 77 -7.33 -5.35 9.16
CA GLU A 77 -6.91 -6.12 7.97
C GLU A 77 -8.00 -6.24 6.88
N VAL A 78 -9.10 -5.50 7.02
CA VAL A 78 -10.41 -5.79 6.39
C VAL A 78 -10.49 -5.42 4.91
N ASP A 79 -9.67 -4.47 4.46
CA ASP A 79 -9.63 -4.01 3.06
C ASP A 79 -8.61 -4.75 2.19
N ASN A 80 -7.85 -5.69 2.77
CA ASN A 80 -6.80 -6.39 2.04
C ASN A 80 -7.34 -7.47 1.08
N ALA A 81 -8.61 -7.88 1.20
CA ALA A 81 -9.17 -8.97 0.39
C ALA A 81 -9.25 -8.69 -1.13
N LYS A 82 -9.05 -7.44 -1.57
CA LYS A 82 -8.94 -7.10 -3.00
C LYS A 82 -7.51 -7.11 -3.55
N PHE A 83 -6.49 -7.14 -2.68
CA PHE A 83 -5.07 -7.07 -3.06
C PHE A 83 -4.31 -8.40 -2.86
N LEU A 84 -4.99 -9.50 -2.47
CA LEU A 84 -4.32 -10.54 -1.67
C LEU A 84 -3.54 -11.64 -2.40
N GLY A 85 -3.42 -11.61 -3.73
CA GLY A 85 -2.66 -12.64 -4.48
C GLY A 85 -1.47 -12.08 -5.24
N SER A 86 -1.77 -11.42 -6.36
CA SER A 86 -0.79 -10.77 -7.24
C SER A 86 -0.09 -9.60 -6.55
N ASP A 87 -0.85 -8.79 -5.81
CA ASP A 87 -0.35 -7.49 -5.37
C ASP A 87 0.56 -7.62 -4.15
N ARG A 88 0.38 -8.67 -3.33
CA ARG A 88 1.35 -9.02 -2.28
C ARG A 88 2.70 -9.44 -2.84
N LEU A 89 2.71 -10.26 -3.90
CA LEU A 89 3.94 -10.66 -4.57
C LEU A 89 4.60 -9.46 -5.26
N ALA A 90 3.81 -8.59 -5.90
CA ALA A 90 4.29 -7.37 -6.53
C ALA A 90 4.87 -6.38 -5.52
N CYS A 91 4.16 -6.12 -4.41
CA CYS A 91 4.65 -5.28 -3.31
C CYS A 91 5.89 -5.87 -2.64
N GLY A 92 5.93 -7.18 -2.41
CA GLY A 92 7.12 -7.85 -1.88
C GLY A 92 8.33 -7.66 -2.81
N LYS A 93 8.15 -7.88 -4.11
CA LYS A 93 9.20 -7.63 -5.12
C LYS A 93 9.63 -6.16 -5.18
N ALA A 94 8.69 -5.22 -5.10
CA ALA A 94 8.97 -3.79 -5.09
C ALA A 94 9.83 -3.40 -3.88
N LEU A 95 9.49 -3.91 -2.69
CA LEU A 95 10.28 -3.68 -1.47
C LEU A 95 11.69 -4.29 -1.57
N GLU A 96 11.83 -5.51 -2.08
CA GLU A 96 13.16 -6.12 -2.34
C GLU A 96 13.99 -5.27 -3.32
N THR A 97 13.36 -4.73 -4.36
CA THR A 97 14.01 -3.87 -5.36
C THR A 97 14.48 -2.54 -4.76
N LEU A 98 13.76 -2.00 -3.77
CA LEU A 98 14.10 -0.75 -3.10
C LEU A 98 15.12 -0.89 -1.97
N LYS A 99 15.40 -2.10 -1.47
CA LYS A 99 16.38 -2.31 -0.39
C LYS A 99 17.75 -1.64 -0.64
N PRO A 100 18.35 -1.71 -1.84
CA PRO A 100 19.64 -1.06 -2.10
C PRO A 100 19.55 0.47 -2.04
N ALA A 101 18.41 1.04 -2.44
CA ALA A 101 18.18 2.48 -2.43
C ALA A 101 17.89 3.02 -1.01
N LYS A 102 17.45 2.16 -0.08
CA LYS A 102 17.07 2.53 1.30
C LYS A 102 16.00 3.64 1.35
N VAL A 103 15.10 3.66 0.37
CA VAL A 103 13.98 4.62 0.29
C VAL A 103 12.67 3.91 0.61
N ASP A 104 11.76 4.60 1.30
CA ASP A 104 10.41 4.11 1.56
C ASP A 104 9.62 3.95 0.24
N LEU A 105 8.77 2.92 0.18
CA LEU A 105 7.99 2.63 -1.02
C LEU A 105 7.11 3.80 -1.46
N ASN A 106 6.49 4.52 -0.53
CA ASN A 106 5.61 5.63 -0.89
C ASN A 106 6.42 6.80 -1.47
N ILE A 107 7.58 7.11 -0.87
CA ILE A 107 8.49 8.15 -1.35
C ILE A 107 8.97 7.82 -2.76
N ALA A 108 9.36 6.56 -3.01
CA ALA A 108 9.81 6.13 -4.33
C ALA A 108 8.72 6.26 -5.41
N ILE A 109 7.45 6.00 -5.06
CA ILE A 109 6.32 6.16 -5.98
C ILE A 109 6.07 7.64 -6.28
N GLU A 110 6.09 8.50 -5.27
CA GLU A 110 5.92 9.95 -5.43
C GLU A 110 7.02 10.54 -6.32
N GLU A 111 8.29 10.18 -6.07
CA GLU A 111 9.43 10.60 -6.88
C GLU A 111 9.34 10.08 -8.31
N TYR A 112 8.95 8.82 -8.51
CA TYR A 112 8.77 8.25 -9.84
C TYR A 112 7.70 9.00 -10.64
N ALA A 113 6.55 9.27 -10.03
CA ALA A 113 5.45 9.97 -10.66
C ALA A 113 5.87 11.41 -11.03
N LEU A 114 6.57 12.10 -10.13
CA LEU A 114 7.11 13.43 -10.38
C LEU A 114 8.15 13.40 -11.51
N ALA A 115 9.09 12.46 -11.49
CA ALA A 115 10.12 12.32 -12.53
C ALA A 115 9.51 12.02 -13.89
N LYS A 116 8.49 11.15 -13.96
CA LYS A 116 7.75 10.90 -15.20
C LYS A 116 6.95 12.10 -15.68
N ARG A 117 6.39 12.90 -14.79
CA ARG A 117 5.72 14.16 -15.17
C ARG A 117 6.70 15.16 -15.80
N ILE A 118 7.93 15.23 -15.29
CA ILE A 118 8.97 16.14 -15.81
C ILE A 118 9.55 15.63 -17.14
N LEU A 119 9.89 14.34 -17.19
CA LEU A 119 10.60 13.73 -18.32
C LEU A 119 9.66 13.25 -19.43
N GLY A 120 8.37 13.10 -19.17
CA GLY A 120 7.42 12.50 -20.12
C GLY A 120 7.86 11.08 -20.51
N ASP A 121 8.01 10.88 -21.82
CA ASP A 121 8.35 9.57 -22.39
C ASP A 121 9.83 9.20 -22.22
N TYR A 122 10.69 10.17 -21.88
CA TYR A 122 12.12 9.90 -21.69
C TYR A 122 12.38 8.98 -20.49
N SER A 123 13.46 8.21 -20.59
CA SER A 123 13.88 7.25 -19.57
C SER A 123 14.51 7.96 -18.38
N ILE A 124 13.96 7.72 -17.17
CA ILE A 124 14.54 8.24 -15.91
C ILE A 124 16.00 7.80 -15.78
N ALA A 125 16.31 6.54 -16.12
CA ALA A 125 17.67 6.02 -15.99
C ALA A 125 18.66 6.70 -16.95
N GLU A 126 18.22 7.06 -18.15
CA GLU A 126 19.05 7.81 -19.10
C GLU A 126 19.23 9.25 -18.65
N ALA A 127 18.17 9.89 -18.16
CA ALA A 127 18.24 11.24 -17.59
C ALA A 127 19.19 11.29 -16.38
N SER A 128 19.15 10.30 -15.48
CA SER A 128 20.10 10.21 -14.36
C SER A 128 21.53 10.00 -14.83
N ARG A 129 21.76 9.13 -15.81
CA ARG A 129 23.11 8.92 -16.39
C ARG A 129 23.63 10.18 -17.09
N TYR A 130 22.77 10.86 -17.85
CA TYR A 130 23.09 12.12 -18.50
C TYR A 130 23.45 13.18 -17.47
N PHE A 131 22.63 13.33 -16.42
CA PHE A 131 22.90 14.24 -15.32
C PHE A 131 24.27 13.98 -14.71
N ILE A 132 24.58 12.73 -14.31
CA ILE A 132 25.89 12.40 -13.74
C ILE A 132 27.04 12.74 -14.71
N ARG A 133 26.91 12.41 -16.00
CA ARG A 133 27.95 12.67 -17.01
C ARG A 133 28.23 14.16 -17.23
N HIS A 134 27.20 15.01 -17.15
CA HIS A 134 27.33 16.43 -17.48
C HIS A 134 27.39 17.34 -16.25
N HIS A 135 26.93 16.90 -15.07
CA HIS A 135 27.12 17.60 -13.80
C HIS A 135 28.39 17.16 -13.05
N SER A 136 29.04 16.04 -13.39
CA SER A 136 30.36 15.72 -12.81
C SER A 136 31.45 16.74 -13.19
N GLU A 137 31.24 17.52 -14.25
CA GLU A 137 32.13 18.61 -14.68
C GLU A 137 31.87 19.95 -13.96
N GLU A 138 30.80 20.07 -13.16
CA GLU A 138 30.54 21.27 -12.37
C GLU A 138 31.56 21.43 -11.21
N ILE A 139 32.32 20.38 -10.89
CA ILE A 139 33.53 20.43 -10.07
C ILE A 139 34.71 20.96 -10.90
N SER A 140 34.59 22.19 -11.37
CA SER A 140 35.71 23.01 -11.84
C SER A 140 35.45 24.53 -11.74
N LEU A 141 34.32 24.99 -11.18
CA LEU A 141 34.18 26.42 -10.85
C LEU A 141 35.27 26.87 -9.86
N ARG A 142 35.68 25.97 -8.94
CA ARG A 142 36.81 26.21 -8.05
C ARG A 142 38.14 26.30 -8.81
N LEU A 143 38.30 25.54 -9.90
CA LEU A 143 39.48 25.58 -10.79
C LEU A 143 39.48 26.85 -11.62
N LEU A 144 38.32 27.31 -12.12
CA LEU A 144 38.18 28.58 -12.83
C LEU A 144 38.53 29.77 -11.94
N HIS A 145 38.06 29.80 -10.69
CA HIS A 145 38.42 30.85 -9.74
C HIS A 145 39.94 30.88 -9.47
N THR A 146 40.55 29.71 -9.19
CA THR A 146 42.01 29.62 -8.96
C THR A 146 42.83 29.92 -10.22
N TYR A 147 42.33 29.59 -11.41
CA TYR A 147 42.98 29.90 -12.68
C TYR A 147 42.88 31.40 -13.02
N LEU A 148 41.71 32.01 -12.78
CA LEU A 148 41.50 33.45 -12.92
C LEU A 148 42.38 34.23 -11.94
N GLU A 149 42.47 33.83 -10.67
CA GLU A 149 43.38 34.46 -9.70
C GLU A 149 44.85 34.38 -10.13
N LYS A 150 45.28 33.25 -10.70
CA LYS A 150 46.64 33.10 -11.26
C LYS A 150 46.87 34.00 -12.48
N LEU A 151 45.86 34.21 -13.33
CA LEU A 151 45.93 35.14 -14.47
C LEU A 151 45.93 36.60 -14.02
N PHE A 152 45.13 36.97 -13.03
CA PHE A 152 45.11 38.34 -12.49
C PHE A 152 46.39 38.68 -11.71
N LYS A 153 46.99 37.73 -10.99
CA LYS A 153 48.34 37.90 -10.38
C LYS A 153 49.46 37.99 -11.41
N ARG A 154 49.22 37.60 -12.66
CA ARG A 154 50.22 37.58 -13.74
C ARG A 154 50.19 38.80 -14.66
N LYS A 155 49.30 39.80 -14.48
CA LYS A 155 49.45 41.06 -15.23
C LYS A 155 50.77 41.74 -14.82
N PRO A 156 51.79 41.80 -15.71
CA PRO A 156 52.92 42.68 -15.47
C PRO A 156 52.50 44.11 -15.82
N LYS A 157 53.14 45.06 -15.16
CA LYS A 157 53.10 46.50 -15.44
C LYS A 157 53.11 46.79 -16.96
N LEU A 158 51.94 47.06 -17.56
CA LEU A 158 51.82 47.57 -18.93
C LEU A 158 50.65 48.57 -19.00
N ALA A 159 50.75 49.65 -18.23
CA ALA A 159 49.97 50.88 -18.43
C ALA A 159 50.64 52.06 -17.70
N SER A 160 51.89 52.36 -18.03
CA SER A 160 52.46 53.71 -17.80
C SER A 160 53.49 54.02 -18.88
N ALA A 161 53.04 54.23 -20.12
CA ALA A 161 53.84 54.88 -21.13
C ALA A 161 52.93 55.69 -22.06
N LYS A 162 53.20 57.00 -22.07
CA LYS A 162 52.75 58.06 -23.00
C LYS A 162 51.37 58.69 -22.76
N SER A 163 51.39 59.86 -22.10
CA SER A 163 50.87 61.07 -22.76
C SER A 163 52.00 62.08 -22.86
N ILE A 164 52.27 62.52 -24.08
CA ILE A 164 52.95 63.78 -24.41
C ILE A 164 51.91 64.89 -24.27
#